data_AF-A0A650A1V4-F1
#
_entry.id   AF-A0A650A1V4-F1
#
_cell.length_a   1.000
_cell.length_b   1.000
_cell.length_c   1.000
_cell.angle_alpha   90.00
_cell.angle_beta   90.00
_cell.angle_gamma   90.00
#
_symmetry.space_group_name_H-M   'P 1'
#
loop_
_entity.id
_entity.type
_entity.pdbx_description
1 polymer ?
#
loop_
_entity_poly.entity_id
_entity_poly.type
_entity_poly.pdbx_seq_one_letter_code
_entity_poly.pdbx_strand_id
1 'polypeptide(L)'
;MSSRELGPVDGGSGRGGHLADVLPIDRAAIESLSWTLGSRVTGGDATCLLELRDRSTPSALAVFEATEYTYVVRFRTPVGREKFFGVAAVDLRSMLADLVAQDGWELDRGGLDAI
;
A
#
# COMPACT_ATOMS: atom_id res chain seq x y z
N MET A 1 9.78 45.97 11.69
CA MET A 1 10.26 45.58 10.36
C MET A 1 10.63 44.11 10.39
N SER A 2 9.96 43.33 9.56
CA SER A 2 10.09 41.88 9.43
C SER A 2 11.39 41.52 8.71
N SER A 3 12.14 40.59 9.28
CA SER A 3 13.09 39.75 8.53
C SER A 3 12.92 38.32 9.03
N ARG A 4 12.04 37.55 8.35
CA ARG A 4 12.05 36.10 8.41
C ARG A 4 12.83 35.64 7.18
N GLU A 5 14.11 35.38 7.39
CA GLU A 5 14.93 34.72 6.38
C GLU A 5 14.55 33.23 6.40
N LEU A 6 14.09 32.78 5.24
CA LEU A 6 13.72 31.41 4.95
C LEU A 6 14.96 30.53 5.10
N GLY A 7 15.02 29.75 6.17
CA GLY A 7 15.93 28.61 6.23
C GLY A 7 15.61 27.66 5.06
N PRO A 8 16.62 27.08 4.39
CA PRO A 8 16.38 26.05 3.40
C PRO A 8 15.68 24.90 4.11
N VAL A 9 14.43 24.66 3.73
CA VAL A 9 13.74 23.41 4.05
C VAL A 9 14.45 22.32 3.23
N ASP A 10 15.51 21.76 3.81
CA ASP A 10 15.96 20.41 3.44
C ASP A 10 14.82 19.46 3.81
N GLY A 11 13.84 19.41 2.91
CA GLY A 11 12.86 18.35 2.82
C GLY A 11 13.63 17.10 2.44
N GLY A 12 14.26 16.49 3.44
CA GLY A 12 14.77 15.15 3.39
C GLY A 12 13.61 14.26 2.97
N SER A 13 13.48 14.06 1.66
CA SER A 13 12.83 12.90 1.08
C SER A 13 13.60 11.71 1.61
N GLY A 14 13.24 11.28 2.81
CA GLY A 14 13.47 9.91 3.20
C GLY A 14 12.99 9.08 2.01
N ARG A 15 13.81 8.12 1.59
CA ARG A 15 13.43 7.03 0.68
C ARG A 15 12.27 6.23 1.30
N GLY A 16 11.14 6.90 1.48
CA GLY A 16 9.93 6.39 2.07
C GLY A 16 9.22 5.66 0.96
N GLY A 17 9.71 4.44 0.68
CA GLY A 17 9.32 3.58 -0.43
C GLY A 17 7.88 3.83 -0.83
N HIS A 18 7.71 4.43 -2.01
CA HIS A 18 6.42 4.49 -2.64
C HIS A 18 5.93 3.05 -2.80
N LEU A 19 4.63 2.77 -2.72
CA LEU A 19 4.17 1.39 -2.92
C LEU A 19 4.61 0.87 -4.30
N ALA A 20 4.69 1.73 -5.31
CA ALA A 20 5.27 1.39 -6.62
C ALA A 20 6.79 1.05 -6.61
N ASP A 21 7.51 1.32 -5.52
CA ASP A 21 8.89 0.88 -5.33
C ASP A 21 8.95 -0.50 -4.62
N VAL A 22 7.81 -1.01 -4.14
CA VAL A 22 7.68 -2.25 -3.34
C VAL A 22 6.84 -3.30 -4.08
N LEU A 23 5.72 -2.87 -4.66
CA LEU A 23 4.91 -3.63 -5.60
C LEU A 23 5.44 -3.40 -7.02
N PRO A 24 5.45 -4.43 -7.88
CA PRO A 24 5.82 -4.32 -9.28
C PRO A 24 4.74 -3.58 -10.09
N ILE A 25 4.53 -2.28 -9.81
CA ILE A 25 3.38 -1.53 -10.33
C ILE A 25 3.78 -0.25 -11.06
N ASP A 26 3.08 0.00 -12.17
CA ASP A 26 2.96 1.31 -12.79
C ASP A 26 2.22 2.28 -11.87
N ARG A 27 2.88 3.40 -11.51
CA ARG A 27 2.31 4.46 -10.69
C ARG A 27 1.00 5.03 -11.23
N ALA A 28 0.72 4.86 -12.53
CA ALA A 28 -0.55 5.28 -13.15
C ALA A 28 -1.76 4.42 -12.74
N ALA A 29 -1.55 3.17 -12.29
CA ALA A 29 -2.62 2.24 -11.95
C ALA A 29 -3.04 2.29 -10.47
N ILE A 30 -2.43 3.17 -9.67
CA ILE A 30 -2.70 3.30 -8.23
C ILE A 30 -3.06 4.73 -7.85
N GLU A 31 -4.10 4.88 -7.05
CA GLU A 31 -4.47 6.16 -6.44
C GLU A 31 -4.04 6.18 -4.98
N SER A 32 -3.16 7.11 -4.59
CA SER A 32 -2.80 7.26 -3.17
C SER A 32 -3.97 7.86 -2.38
N LEU A 33 -4.39 7.18 -1.33
CA LEU A 33 -5.45 7.67 -0.44
C LEU A 33 -4.84 8.43 0.76
N SER A 34 -5.62 9.38 1.29
CA SER A 34 -5.28 9.99 2.57
C SER A 34 -5.32 8.97 3.70
N TRP A 35 -4.55 9.20 4.76
CA TRP A 35 -4.58 8.35 5.95
C TRP A 35 -5.99 8.21 6.52
N THR A 36 -6.72 9.33 6.66
CA THR A 36 -8.10 9.33 7.19
C THR A 36 -9.04 8.44 6.37
N LEU A 37 -8.98 8.53 5.04
CA LEU A 37 -9.84 7.73 4.17
C LEU A 37 -9.43 6.24 4.22
N GLY A 38 -8.13 5.97 4.08
CA GLY A 38 -7.61 4.61 4.12
C GLY A 38 -7.94 3.89 5.43
N SER A 39 -7.63 4.51 6.57
CA SER A 39 -7.95 3.95 7.89
C SER A 39 -9.44 3.74 8.12
N ARG A 40 -10.31 4.56 7.52
CA ARG A 40 -11.76 4.37 7.58
C ARG A 40 -12.21 3.15 6.77
N VAL A 41 -11.66 2.98 5.57
CA VAL A 41 -12.03 1.87 4.68
C VAL A 41 -11.49 0.54 5.19
N THR A 42 -10.29 0.52 5.77
CA THR A 42 -9.63 -0.72 6.23
C THR A 42 -9.74 -0.96 7.74
N GLY A 43 -10.55 -0.16 8.45
CA GLY A 43 -10.68 -0.22 9.91
C GLY A 43 -11.91 -0.99 10.38
N GLY A 44 -11.98 -1.28 11.68
CA GLY A 44 -13.16 -1.85 12.34
C GLY A 44 -13.53 -3.24 11.81
N ASP A 45 -14.59 -3.29 11.01
CA ASP A 45 -15.23 -4.51 10.49
C ASP A 45 -14.84 -4.83 9.03
N ALA A 46 -13.90 -4.06 8.45
CA ALA A 46 -13.44 -4.29 7.09
C ALA A 46 -12.87 -5.71 6.94
N THR A 47 -13.40 -6.46 5.98
CA THR A 47 -12.92 -7.82 5.72
C THR A 47 -11.61 -7.73 4.94
N CYS A 48 -10.53 -8.20 5.57
CA CYS A 48 -9.25 -8.39 4.88
C CYS A 48 -9.35 -9.66 4.02
N LEU A 49 -9.24 -9.50 2.71
CA LEU A 49 -9.38 -10.58 1.73
C LEU A 49 -8.07 -11.34 1.54
N LEU A 50 -6.95 -10.64 1.64
CA LEU A 50 -5.62 -11.17 1.42
C LEU A 50 -4.60 -10.36 2.21
N GLU A 51 -3.67 -11.06 2.86
CA GLU A 51 -2.50 -10.48 3.52
C GLU A 51 -1.22 -11.19 3.06
N LEU A 52 -0.24 -10.39 2.63
CA LEU A 52 1.10 -10.85 2.27
C LEU A 52 2.11 -10.25 3.24
N ARG A 53 3.16 -11.01 3.55
CA ARG A 53 4.31 -10.54 4.32
C ARG A 53 5.57 -10.58 3.48
N ASP A 54 6.40 -9.57 3.67
CA ASP A 54 7.75 -9.58 3.14
C ASP A 54 8.60 -10.53 3.99
N ARG A 55 9.37 -11.41 3.36
CA ARG A 55 10.18 -12.42 4.06
C ARG A 55 11.41 -11.85 4.74
N SER A 56 11.87 -10.67 4.32
CA SER A 56 13.13 -10.06 4.78
C SER A 56 12.91 -8.90 5.75
N THR A 57 11.71 -8.33 5.79
CA THR A 57 11.38 -7.13 6.55
C THR A 57 10.02 -7.29 7.26
N PRO A 58 9.73 -6.51 8.31
CA PRO A 58 8.39 -6.54 8.94
C PRO A 58 7.31 -5.84 8.09
N SER A 59 7.54 -5.70 6.78
CA SER A 59 6.58 -5.10 5.86
C SER A 59 5.44 -6.08 5.60
N ALA A 60 4.24 -5.52 5.40
CA ALA A 60 3.06 -6.31 5.09
C ALA A 60 2.17 -5.55 4.12
N LEU A 61 1.41 -6.31 3.34
CA LEU A 61 0.41 -5.80 2.42
C LEU A 61 -0.91 -6.48 2.74
N ALA A 62 -1.98 -5.70 2.87
CA ALA A 62 -3.32 -6.20 3.10
C ALA A 62 -4.30 -5.60 2.09
N VAL A 63 -5.25 -6.40 1.62
CA VAL A 63 -6.23 -6.02 0.59
C VAL A 63 -7.64 -6.05 1.17
N PHE A 64 -8.39 -4.99 0.89
CA PHE A 64 -9.75 -4.79 1.35
C PHE A 64 -10.63 -4.40 0.15
N GLU A 65 -11.85 -4.93 0.07
CA GLU A 65 -12.83 -4.43 -0.88
C GLU A 65 -13.35 -3.06 -0.41
N ALA A 66 -13.33 -2.06 -1.30
CA ALA A 66 -13.96 -0.77 -1.02
C ALA A 66 -15.26 -0.60 -1.81
N THR A 67 -15.28 -1.08 -3.05
CA THR A 67 -16.43 -1.19 -3.93
C THR A 67 -16.27 -2.42 -4.82
N GLU A 68 -17.30 -2.76 -5.60
CA GLU A 68 -17.27 -3.84 -6.59
C GLU A 68 -16.17 -3.67 -7.68
N TYR A 69 -15.63 -2.46 -7.87
CA TYR A 69 -14.63 -2.15 -8.90
C TYR A 69 -13.29 -1.70 -8.32
N THR A 70 -13.23 -1.42 -7.02
CA THR A 70 -12.06 -0.82 -6.39
C THR A 70 -11.74 -1.52 -5.07
N TYR A 71 -10.50 -1.98 -4.98
CA TYR A 71 -9.92 -2.48 -3.75
C TYR A 71 -9.03 -1.40 -3.13
N VAL A 72 -8.92 -1.43 -1.81
CA VAL A 72 -7.92 -0.67 -1.07
C VAL A 72 -6.80 -1.60 -0.62
N VAL A 73 -5.59 -1.26 -1.03
CA VAL A 73 -4.36 -1.90 -0.59
C VAL A 73 -3.76 -1.07 0.53
N ARG A 74 -3.63 -1.68 1.71
CA ARG A 74 -2.89 -1.13 2.84
C ARG A 74 -1.49 -1.73 2.85
N PHE A 75 -0.48 -0.88 2.75
CA PHE A 75 0.92 -1.27 2.89
C PHE A 75 1.50 -0.76 4.19
N ARG A 76 2.04 -1.68 5.00
CA ARG A 76 2.83 -1.38 6.19
C ARG A 76 4.31 -1.43 5.84
N THR A 77 4.97 -0.29 6.00
CA THR A 77 6.42 -0.14 5.78
C THR A 77 7.24 -0.85 6.88
N PRO A 78 8.55 -1.07 6.68
CA PRO A 78 9.42 -1.68 7.71
C PRO A 78 9.42 -0.92 9.04
N VAL A 79 9.21 0.40 9.00
CA VAL A 79 9.17 1.27 10.19
C VAL A 79 7.77 1.39 10.80
N GLY A 80 6.81 0.57 10.33
CA GLY A 80 5.45 0.50 10.86
C GLY A 80 4.50 1.59 10.38
N ARG A 81 4.92 2.49 9.48
CA ARG A 81 4.00 3.45 8.85
C ARG A 81 3.10 2.74 7.86
N GLU A 82 1.82 3.10 7.85
CA GLU A 82 0.83 2.61 6.89
C GLU A 82 0.63 3.61 5.75
N LYS A 83 0.45 3.07 4.55
CA LYS A 83 0.06 3.78 3.34
C LYS A 83 -1.13 3.07 2.72
N PHE A 84 -2.00 3.82 2.04
CA PHE A 84 -3.26 3.31 1.51
C PHE A 84 -3.41 3.69 0.05
N PHE A 85 -3.87 2.75 -0.76
CA PHE A 85 -3.98 2.93 -2.21
C PHE A 85 -5.27 2.33 -2.73
N GLY A 86 -6.00 3.08 -3.55
CA GLY A 86 -7.07 2.54 -4.38
C GLY A 86 -6.49 1.88 -5.62
N VAL A 87 -6.95 0.68 -5.92
CA VAL A 87 -6.54 -0.10 -7.09
C VAL A 87 -7.80 -0.67 -7.76
N ALA A 88 -7.87 -0.58 -9.08
CA ALA A 88 -8.97 -1.17 -9.83
C ALA A 88 -8.91 -2.70 -9.76
N ALA A 89 -10.07 -3.33 -9.65
CA ALA A 89 -10.21 -4.79 -9.58
C ALA A 89 -9.52 -5.51 -10.75
N VAL A 90 -9.65 -4.95 -11.97
CA VAL A 90 -9.08 -5.49 -13.21
C VAL A 90 -7.54 -5.59 -13.18
N ASP A 91 -6.89 -4.70 -12.43
CA ASP A 91 -5.44 -4.61 -12.37
C ASP A 91 -4.87 -5.41 -11.19
N LEU A 92 -5.56 -5.39 -10.04
CA LEU A 92 -5.02 -5.86 -8.77
C LEU A 92 -4.64 -7.35 -8.77
N ARG A 93 -5.47 -8.21 -9.37
CA ARG A 93 -5.25 -9.66 -9.33
C ARG A 93 -3.93 -10.06 -10.01
N SER A 94 -3.66 -9.50 -11.18
CA SER A 94 -2.41 -9.72 -11.91
C SER A 94 -1.21 -9.19 -11.11
N MET A 95 -1.35 -8.02 -10.47
CA MET A 95 -0.30 -7.42 -9.64
C MET A 95 0.07 -8.29 -8.44
N LEU A 96 -0.93 -8.85 -7.74
CA LEU A 96 -0.69 -9.72 -6.59
C LEU A 96 -0.11 -11.07 -7.02
N ALA A 97 -0.52 -11.60 -8.17
CA ALA A 97 0.06 -12.82 -8.72
C ALA A 97 1.55 -12.64 -9.03
N ASP A 98 1.93 -11.52 -9.66
CA ASP A 98 3.33 -11.18 -9.94
C ASP A 98 4.13 -10.98 -8.65
N LEU A 99 3.54 -10.35 -7.64
CA LEU A 99 4.20 -10.16 -6.35
C LEU A 99 4.47 -11.49 -5.64
N VAL A 100 3.48 -12.39 -5.59
CA VAL A 100 3.63 -13.72 -4.95
C VAL A 100 4.61 -14.61 -5.73
N ALA A 101 4.74 -14.40 -7.04
CA ALA A 101 5.76 -15.08 -7.84
C ALA A 101 7.18 -14.60 -7.54
N GLN A 102 7.36 -13.44 -6.91
CA GLN A 102 8.65 -12.98 -6.42
C GLN A 102 8.99 -13.67 -5.09
N ASP A 103 10.22 -14.18 -4.97
CA ASP A 103 10.68 -14.96 -3.80
C ASP A 103 10.81 -14.14 -2.50
N GLY A 104 10.41 -12.86 -2.52
CA GLY A 104 10.46 -11.93 -1.38
C GLY A 104 9.15 -11.82 -0.60
N TRP A 105 8.03 -12.28 -1.15
CA TRP A 105 6.71 -12.15 -0.53
C TRP A 105 6.08 -13.52 -0.31
N GLU A 106 5.35 -13.64 0.79
CA GLU A 106 4.58 -14.84 1.10
C GLU A 106 3.16 -14.52 1.53
N LEU A 107 2.25 -15.43 1.20
CA LEU A 107 0.86 -15.36 1.61
C LEU A 107 0.75 -15.71 3.10
N ASP A 108 0.30 -14.74 3.90
CA ASP A 108 0.07 -14.91 5.34
C ASP A 108 -1.39 -15.29 5.64
N ARG A 109 -2.34 -14.68 4.91
CA ARG A 109 -3.78 -14.94 5.06
C ARG A 109 -4.53 -14.73 3.76
N GLY A 110 -5.63 -15.47 3.58
CA GLY A 110 -6.54 -15.30 2.46
C GLY A 110 -6.02 -15.98 1.19
N GLY A 111 -6.38 -15.46 0.03
CA GLY A 111 -5.97 -16.03 -1.24
C GLY A 111 -6.26 -15.12 -2.43
N LEU A 112 -5.55 -15.35 -3.54
CA LEU A 112 -5.77 -14.61 -4.80
C LEU A 112 -7.12 -14.93 -5.45
N ASP A 113 -7.80 -15.98 -4.98
CA ASP A 113 -9.16 -16.38 -5.37
C ASP A 113 -10.24 -15.52 -4.71
N ALA A 114 -9.90 -14.81 -3.63
CA ALA A 114 -10.79 -13.86 -2.95
C ALA A 114 -10.73 -12.44 -3.55
N ILE A 115 -9.89 -12.24 -4.56
CA ILE A 115 -9.68 -10.99 -5.31
C ILE A 115 -10.14 -11.19 -6.75
#